data_AF-A0A537EGJ2-F1
#
_entry.id   AF-A0A537EGJ2-F1
#
_cell.length_a   1.000
_cell.length_b   1.000
_cell.length_c   1.000
_cell.angle_alpha   90.00
_cell.angle_beta   90.00
_cell.angle_gamma   90.00
#
_symmetry.space_group_name_H-M   'P 1'
#
loop_
_entity.id
_entity.type
_entity.pdbx_description
1 polymer ?
#
loop_
_entity_poly.entity_id
_entity_poly.type
_entity_poly.pdbx_seq_one_letter_code
_entity_poly.pdbx_strand_id
1 'polypeptide(L)'
;MGRKTKLPDFDSLWDYDHPGATERRFRELLPAALDSRDLTYLSQLLTQISRAEGLQRKFQDAHMTLDRVQKALEKTDDRTRVRYLLERGRVFNSSGKQDDARPLFLEALDLAVKSKDDSYAVDAAHMMAIVETAEKQLQWNLKALDLAENSAEEKARKWRGSIYNNLGWTYFEQQQYEESLLMFEKALEFQQQQSDPSRIMIAKWCVAKTLRMMDHTEEALEMQRDLYEQYQAAGKRSGYVYEEIAECMTVMGQEQEAQGWFAAAYEELSKDPRLANEQDRLNRLKELGKIDS
;
A
#
# COMPACT_ATOMS: atom_id res chain seq x y z
N MET A 1 21.90 -21.09 35.72
CA MET A 1 21.84 -20.12 34.61
C MET A 1 20.92 -20.69 33.54
N GLY A 2 19.66 -20.26 33.50
CA GLY A 2 18.71 -20.72 32.49
C GLY A 2 19.11 -20.17 31.11
N ARG A 3 19.13 -21.03 30.08
CA ARG A 3 19.28 -20.58 28.69
C ARG A 3 18.20 -19.53 28.43
N LYS A 4 18.59 -18.29 28.14
CA LYS A 4 17.67 -17.32 27.53
C LYS A 4 17.30 -17.87 26.15
N THR A 5 16.12 -18.48 26.05
CA THR A 5 15.57 -18.90 24.76
C THR A 5 15.43 -17.65 23.90
N LYS A 6 16.09 -17.62 22.74
CA LYS A 6 15.99 -16.50 21.81
C LYS A 6 14.54 -16.42 21.31
N LEU A 7 13.88 -15.30 21.54
CA LEU A 7 12.53 -15.06 21.06
C LEU A 7 12.53 -14.98 19.52
N PRO A 8 11.48 -15.47 18.85
CA PRO A 8 11.40 -15.45 17.39
C PRO A 8 11.26 -14.03 16.86
N ASP A 9 11.79 -13.79 15.67
CA ASP A 9 11.56 -12.56 14.91
C ASP A 9 10.13 -12.57 14.34
N PHE A 10 9.20 -11.95 15.06
CA PHE A 10 7.80 -11.92 14.63
C PHE A 10 7.59 -11.10 13.37
N ASP A 11 8.45 -10.12 13.04
CA ASP A 11 8.26 -9.31 11.83
C ASP A 11 8.34 -10.19 10.56
N SER A 12 9.12 -11.27 10.62
CA SER A 12 9.25 -12.26 9.52
C SER A 12 8.00 -13.15 9.32
N LEU A 13 7.04 -13.13 10.25
CA LEU A 13 5.85 -13.98 10.21
C LEU A 13 4.65 -13.30 9.53
N TRP A 14 4.80 -12.03 9.13
CA TRP A 14 3.76 -11.26 8.47
C TRP A 14 3.34 -11.88 7.14
N ASP A 15 2.04 -12.13 7.03
CA ASP A 15 1.32 -12.27 5.78
C ASP A 15 0.24 -11.17 5.76
N TYR A 16 0.46 -10.15 4.94
CA TYR A 16 -0.44 -8.99 4.84
C TYR A 16 -1.74 -9.29 4.08
N ASP A 17 -1.74 -10.33 3.24
CA ASP A 17 -2.94 -10.77 2.52
C ASP A 17 -3.88 -11.56 3.45
N HIS A 18 -3.32 -12.16 4.51
CA HIS A 18 -4.06 -12.95 5.50
C HIS A 18 -3.88 -12.41 6.93
N PRO A 19 -4.33 -11.18 7.24
CA PRO A 19 -4.09 -10.54 8.54
C PRO A 19 -4.65 -11.35 9.71
N GLY A 20 -5.76 -12.07 9.54
CA GLY A 20 -6.31 -12.95 10.58
C GLY A 20 -5.47 -14.20 10.88
N ALA A 21 -4.74 -14.73 9.89
CA ALA A 21 -3.79 -15.81 10.12
C ALA A 21 -2.53 -15.30 10.82
N THR A 22 -2.05 -14.12 10.42
CA THR A 22 -0.93 -13.44 11.07
C THR A 22 -1.23 -13.11 12.54
N GLU A 23 -2.43 -12.60 12.84
CA GLU A 23 -2.86 -12.33 14.23
C GLU A 23 -2.76 -13.59 15.10
N ARG A 24 -3.24 -14.74 14.61
CA ARG A 24 -3.17 -16.01 15.34
C ARG A 24 -1.72 -16.41 15.64
N ARG A 25 -0.82 -16.34 14.65
CA ARG A 25 0.60 -16.64 14.83
C ARG A 25 1.26 -15.73 15.86
N PHE A 26 0.94 -14.43 15.87
CA PHE A 26 1.45 -13.52 16.89
C PHE A 26 0.93 -13.84 18.28
N ARG A 27 -0.34 -14.22 18.41
CA ARG A 27 -0.92 -14.60 19.71
C ARG A 27 -0.28 -15.87 20.27
N GLU A 28 0.11 -16.82 19.43
CA GLU A 28 0.86 -18.02 19.85
C GLU A 28 2.22 -17.70 20.48
N LEU A 29 2.80 -16.52 20.19
CA LEU A 29 4.06 -16.07 20.80
C LEU A 29 3.88 -15.41 22.17
N LEU A 30 2.66 -15.03 22.56
CA LEU A 30 2.41 -14.30 23.80
C LEU A 30 2.88 -15.04 25.07
N PRO A 31 2.68 -16.36 25.23
CA PRO A 31 3.16 -17.07 26.41
C PRO A 31 4.69 -16.96 26.57
N ALA A 32 5.45 -17.21 25.50
CA ALA A 32 6.90 -17.10 25.51
C ALA A 32 7.38 -15.66 25.75
N ALA A 33 6.69 -14.67 25.15
CA ALA A 33 6.96 -13.25 25.39
C ALA A 33 6.77 -12.88 26.86
N LEU A 34 5.68 -13.30 27.49
CA LEU A 34 5.41 -13.07 28.91
C LEU A 34 6.45 -13.73 29.81
N ASP A 35 6.78 -15.00 29.56
CA ASP A 35 7.75 -15.77 30.35
C ASP A 35 9.16 -15.17 30.28
N SER A 36 9.53 -14.58 29.13
CA SER A 36 10.82 -13.91 28.95
C SER A 36 11.01 -12.67 29.83
N ARG A 37 9.90 -12.06 30.28
CA ARG A 37 9.87 -10.75 30.96
C ARG A 37 10.53 -9.61 30.17
N ASP A 38 10.70 -9.78 28.86
CA ASP A 38 11.15 -8.74 27.94
C ASP A 38 9.95 -7.85 27.58
N LEU A 39 9.79 -6.77 28.34
CA LEU A 39 8.67 -5.84 28.18
C LEU A 39 8.71 -5.13 26.82
N THR A 40 9.90 -4.90 26.27
CA THR A 40 10.09 -4.29 24.94
C THR A 40 9.59 -5.25 23.86
N TYR A 41 10.03 -6.52 23.88
CA TYR A 41 9.55 -7.52 22.93
C TYR A 41 8.03 -7.71 23.00
N LEU A 42 7.49 -7.87 24.21
CA LEU A 42 6.05 -8.04 24.41
C LEU A 42 5.26 -6.83 23.88
N SER A 43 5.74 -5.61 24.16
CA SER A 43 5.07 -4.39 23.71
C SER A 43 5.10 -4.26 22.19
N GLN A 44 6.23 -4.53 21.54
CA GLN A 44 6.32 -4.52 20.08
C GLN A 44 5.43 -5.60 19.46
N LEU A 45 5.40 -6.83 20.00
CA LEU A 45 4.50 -7.89 19.54
C LEU A 45 3.03 -7.46 19.63
N LEU A 46 2.62 -6.81 20.72
CA LEU A 46 1.26 -6.30 20.89
C LEU A 46 0.92 -5.21 19.86
N THR A 47 1.87 -4.32 19.50
CA THR A 47 1.63 -3.36 18.40
C THR A 47 1.33 -4.08 17.08
N GLN A 48 2.01 -5.19 16.80
CA GLN A 48 1.79 -5.95 15.57
C GLN A 48 0.49 -6.76 15.59
N ILE A 49 0.06 -7.25 16.76
CA ILE A 49 -1.29 -7.82 16.93
C ILE A 49 -2.35 -6.75 16.63
N SER A 50 -2.19 -5.54 17.18
CA SER A 50 -3.11 -4.43 16.89
C SER A 50 -3.14 -4.07 15.41
N ARG A 51 -1.99 -4.10 14.71
CA ARG A 51 -1.94 -3.87 13.26
C ARG A 51 -2.78 -4.90 12.52
N ALA A 52 -2.67 -6.17 12.89
CA ALA A 52 -3.44 -7.25 12.28
C ALA A 52 -4.94 -7.15 12.60
N GLU A 53 -5.30 -6.76 13.82
CA GLU A 53 -6.69 -6.47 14.22
C GLU A 53 -7.27 -5.31 13.39
N GLY A 54 -6.51 -4.22 13.20
CA GLY A 54 -6.89 -3.07 12.39
C GLY A 54 -7.16 -3.42 10.92
N LEU A 55 -6.30 -4.22 10.29
CA LEU A 55 -6.50 -4.73 8.92
C LEU A 55 -7.75 -5.61 8.77
N GLN A 56 -8.17 -6.27 9.85
CA GLN A 56 -9.43 -7.02 9.92
C GLN A 56 -10.64 -6.16 10.30
N ARG A 57 -10.47 -4.83 10.40
CA ARG A 57 -11.49 -3.87 10.85
C ARG A 57 -11.99 -4.11 12.28
N LYS A 58 -11.23 -4.84 13.11
CA LYS A 58 -11.50 -5.05 14.54
C LYS A 58 -10.97 -3.86 15.36
N PHE A 59 -11.48 -2.66 15.08
CA PHE A 59 -10.90 -1.42 15.60
C PHE A 59 -10.95 -1.31 17.12
N GLN A 60 -12.01 -1.82 17.75
CA GLN A 60 -12.13 -1.83 19.21
C GLN A 60 -11.06 -2.73 19.85
N ASP A 61 -10.88 -3.96 19.33
CA ASP A 61 -9.87 -4.90 19.81
C ASP A 61 -8.46 -4.31 19.65
N ALA A 62 -8.19 -3.70 18.49
CA ALA A 62 -6.93 -3.02 18.21
C ALA A 62 -6.61 -1.92 19.24
N HIS A 63 -7.58 -1.06 19.55
CA HIS A 63 -7.40 -0.04 20.58
C HIS A 63 -7.19 -0.66 21.98
N MET A 64 -7.93 -1.70 22.36
CA MET A 64 -7.73 -2.38 23.64
C MET A 64 -6.34 -3.03 23.74
N THR A 65 -5.83 -3.61 22.65
CA THR A 65 -4.47 -4.14 22.57
C THR A 65 -3.44 -3.03 22.78
N LEU A 66 -3.60 -1.87 22.12
CA LEU A 66 -2.70 -0.73 22.27
C LEU A 66 -2.79 -0.06 23.64
N ASP A 67 -3.95 -0.05 24.31
CA ASP A 67 -4.09 0.48 25.67
C ASP A 67 -3.23 -0.31 26.68
N ARG A 68 -2.97 -1.60 26.40
CA ARG A 68 -2.04 -2.41 27.18
C ARG A 68 -0.59 -1.98 26.94
N VAL A 69 -0.23 -1.68 25.69
CA VAL A 69 1.11 -1.17 25.33
C VAL A 69 1.35 0.19 25.98
N GLN A 70 0.35 1.08 25.96
CA GLN A 70 0.45 2.42 26.52
C GLN A 70 0.92 2.43 27.98
N LYS A 71 0.44 1.48 28.80
CA LYS A 71 0.81 1.33 30.22
C LYS A 71 2.28 0.92 30.43
N ALA A 72 2.93 0.39 29.40
CA ALA A 72 4.31 -0.08 29.45
C ALA A 72 5.31 0.90 28.82
N LEU A 73 4.85 1.91 28.06
CA LEU A 73 5.70 2.75 27.20
C LEU A 73 6.87 3.41 27.92
N GLU A 74 6.67 3.89 29.15
CA GLU A 74 7.73 4.52 29.97
C GLU A 74 8.92 3.60 30.26
N LYS A 75 8.74 2.29 30.10
CA LYS A 75 9.74 1.25 30.38
C LYS A 75 10.24 0.56 29.11
N THR A 76 9.90 1.08 27.93
CA THR A 76 10.31 0.53 26.63
C THR A 76 11.23 1.50 25.88
N ASP A 77 11.82 1.05 24.79
CA ASP A 77 12.68 1.87 23.94
C ASP A 77 11.89 2.81 23.01
N ASP A 78 12.58 3.79 22.44
CA ASP A 78 11.98 4.77 21.52
C ASP A 78 11.34 4.08 20.30
N ARG A 79 11.96 3.01 19.78
CA ARG A 79 11.39 2.21 18.69
C ARG A 79 10.01 1.65 19.03
N THR A 80 9.82 1.14 20.25
CA THR A 80 8.50 0.65 20.70
C THR A 80 7.48 1.78 20.75
N ARG A 81 7.87 2.97 21.22
CA ARG A 81 7.01 4.14 21.23
C ARG A 81 6.63 4.59 19.83
N VAL A 82 7.56 4.61 18.88
CA VAL A 82 7.29 4.91 17.46
C VAL A 82 6.29 3.91 16.88
N ARG A 83 6.51 2.61 17.07
CA ARG A 83 5.54 1.58 16.62
C ARG A 83 4.16 1.78 17.24
N TYR A 84 4.08 2.03 18.54
CA TYR A 84 2.81 2.30 19.21
C TYR A 84 2.06 3.47 18.56
N LEU A 85 2.76 4.59 18.32
CA LEU A 85 2.17 5.80 17.72
C LEU A 85 1.67 5.52 16.30
N LEU A 86 2.48 4.84 15.48
CA LEU A 86 2.10 4.42 14.12
C LEU A 86 0.86 3.53 14.13
N GLU A 87 0.85 2.47 14.95
CA GLU A 87 -0.28 1.54 14.93
C GLU A 87 -1.55 2.15 15.52
N ARG A 88 -1.44 3.00 16.56
CA ARG A 88 -2.61 3.76 17.06
C ARG A 88 -3.15 4.71 16.00
N GLY A 89 -2.27 5.44 15.30
CA GLY A 89 -2.64 6.32 14.20
C GLY A 89 -3.33 5.57 13.07
N ARG A 90 -2.82 4.39 12.68
CA ARG A 90 -3.45 3.55 11.65
C ARG A 90 -4.86 3.12 12.05
N VAL A 91 -5.08 2.71 13.30
CA VAL A 91 -6.43 2.31 13.76
C VAL A 91 -7.40 3.49 13.72
N PHE A 92 -6.97 4.69 14.12
CA PHE A 92 -7.78 5.90 13.98
C PHE A 92 -8.09 6.23 12.51
N ASN A 93 -7.07 6.23 11.64
CA ASN A 93 -7.26 6.49 10.21
C ASN A 93 -8.23 5.48 9.56
N SER A 94 -8.00 4.17 9.75
CA SER A 94 -8.83 3.13 9.16
C SER A 94 -10.25 3.07 9.73
N SER A 95 -10.50 3.67 10.90
CA SER A 95 -11.84 3.84 11.47
C SER A 95 -12.50 5.17 11.10
N GLY A 96 -11.91 5.93 10.17
CA GLY A 96 -12.45 7.19 9.64
C GLY A 96 -12.15 8.42 10.49
N LYS A 97 -11.21 8.32 11.45
CA LYS A 97 -10.84 9.40 12.38
C LYS A 97 -9.46 9.97 12.06
N GLN A 98 -9.34 10.62 10.91
CA GLN A 98 -8.06 11.14 10.42
C GLN A 98 -7.47 12.23 11.34
N ASP A 99 -8.32 13.08 11.91
CA ASP A 99 -7.91 14.14 12.84
C ASP A 99 -7.22 13.59 14.10
N ASP A 100 -7.68 12.44 14.60
CA ASP A 100 -7.08 11.75 15.75
C ASP A 100 -5.76 11.04 15.36
N ALA A 101 -5.66 10.56 14.11
CA ALA A 101 -4.48 9.85 13.61
C ALA A 101 -3.28 10.79 13.37
N ARG A 102 -3.56 11.97 12.82
CA ARG A 102 -2.55 12.96 12.40
C ARG A 102 -1.53 13.32 13.48
N PRO A 103 -1.91 13.72 14.72
CA PRO A 103 -0.91 14.08 15.73
C PRO A 103 -0.01 12.89 16.11
N LEU A 104 -0.52 11.65 16.05
CA LEU A 104 0.26 10.45 16.37
C LEU A 104 1.33 10.17 15.32
N PHE A 105 1.00 10.35 14.04
CA PHE A 105 1.97 10.20 12.95
C PHE A 105 3.05 11.29 12.97
N LEU A 106 2.69 12.53 13.31
CA LEU A 106 3.66 13.60 13.51
C LEU A 106 4.62 13.31 14.67
N GLU A 107 4.11 12.85 15.81
CA GLU A 107 4.93 12.47 16.96
C GLU A 107 5.83 11.27 16.62
N ALA A 108 5.29 10.27 15.90
CA ALA A 108 6.07 9.12 15.45
C ALA A 108 7.24 9.54 14.54
N LEU A 109 7.01 10.47 13.63
CA LEU A 109 8.03 11.00 12.74
C LEU A 109 9.13 11.73 13.51
N ASP A 110 8.76 12.67 14.39
CA ASP A 110 9.73 13.43 15.19
C ASP A 110 10.62 12.49 16.01
N LEU A 111 10.00 11.52 16.67
CA LEU A 111 10.73 10.53 17.48
C LEU A 111 11.62 9.63 16.63
N ALA A 112 11.14 9.14 15.48
CA ALA A 112 11.92 8.28 14.58
C ALA A 112 13.14 9.01 14.01
N VAL A 113 12.98 10.29 13.60
CA VAL A 113 14.10 11.13 13.15
C VAL A 113 15.10 11.35 14.27
N LYS A 114 14.62 11.67 15.49
CA LYS A 114 15.49 11.86 16.66
C LYS A 114 16.26 10.59 17.03
N SER A 115 15.62 9.43 16.91
CA SER A 115 16.25 8.13 17.19
C SER A 115 17.06 7.59 16.02
N LYS A 116 17.09 8.28 14.86
CA LYS A 116 17.73 7.84 13.62
C LYS A 116 17.24 6.46 13.16
N ASP A 117 15.94 6.21 13.28
CA ASP A 117 15.27 5.02 12.75
C ASP A 117 14.62 5.40 11.42
N ASP A 118 15.42 5.40 10.36
CA ASP A 118 15.03 5.95 9.06
C ASP A 118 13.83 5.19 8.49
N SER A 119 13.77 3.87 8.70
CA SER A 119 12.66 3.05 8.23
C SER A 119 11.32 3.48 8.84
N TYR A 120 11.28 3.86 10.12
CA TYR A 120 10.05 4.37 10.72
C TYR A 120 9.81 5.85 10.43
N ALA A 121 10.85 6.64 10.22
CA ALA A 121 10.70 8.02 9.79
C ALA A 121 10.01 8.08 8.41
N VAL A 122 10.43 7.22 7.48
CA VAL A 122 9.77 7.07 6.18
C VAL A 122 8.32 6.59 6.33
N ASP A 123 8.06 5.58 7.17
CA ASP A 123 6.71 5.07 7.40
C ASP A 123 5.77 6.16 7.97
N ALA A 124 6.24 6.92 8.96
CA ALA A 124 5.47 8.02 9.55
C ALA A 124 5.19 9.15 8.55
N ALA A 125 6.18 9.54 7.75
CA ALA A 125 5.99 10.54 6.70
C ALA A 125 5.02 10.06 5.61
N HIS A 126 5.09 8.78 5.23
CA HIS A 126 4.13 8.16 4.32
C HIS A 126 2.72 8.16 4.92
N MET A 127 2.58 7.88 6.22
CA MET A 127 1.29 7.97 6.91
C MET A 127 0.70 9.37 6.96
N MET A 128 1.55 10.39 7.11
CA MET A 128 1.11 11.77 6.98
C MET A 128 0.54 12.08 5.60
N ALA A 129 1.13 11.55 4.52
CA ALA A 129 0.60 11.73 3.17
C ALA A 129 -0.82 11.15 3.00
N ILE A 130 -1.17 10.09 3.75
CA ILE A 130 -2.50 9.46 3.68
C ILE A 130 -3.57 10.26 4.46
N VAL A 131 -3.20 10.91 5.56
CA VAL A 131 -4.18 11.62 6.43
C VAL A 131 -4.27 13.12 6.19
N GLU A 132 -3.37 13.67 5.39
CA GLU A 132 -3.39 15.10 5.06
C GLU A 132 -4.29 15.39 3.86
N THR A 133 -4.58 16.67 3.67
CA THR A 133 -5.39 17.12 2.54
C THR A 133 -4.66 16.89 1.21
N ALA A 134 -5.41 16.83 0.11
CA ALA A 134 -4.86 16.64 -1.23
C ALA A 134 -3.73 17.64 -1.55
N GLU A 135 -3.87 18.89 -1.09
CA GLU A 135 -2.86 19.95 -1.29
C GLU A 135 -1.52 19.65 -0.59
N LYS A 136 -1.55 18.90 0.51
CA LYS A 136 -0.37 18.57 1.32
C LYS A 136 0.15 17.16 1.09
N GLN A 137 -0.65 16.27 0.49
CA GLN A 137 -0.28 14.90 0.20
C GLN A 137 1.01 14.82 -0.62
N LEU A 138 1.14 15.66 -1.65
CA LEU A 138 2.36 15.75 -2.46
C LEU A 138 3.59 16.11 -1.63
N GLN A 139 3.49 17.12 -0.75
CA GLN A 139 4.59 17.56 0.10
C GLN A 139 5.06 16.45 1.04
N TRP A 140 4.13 15.69 1.60
CA TRP A 140 4.44 14.56 2.49
C TRP A 140 5.01 13.36 1.76
N ASN A 141 4.50 13.03 0.57
CA ASN A 141 5.09 11.98 -0.27
C ASN A 141 6.52 12.33 -0.70
N LEU A 142 6.79 13.59 -1.07
CA LEU A 142 8.15 14.06 -1.39
C LEU A 142 9.07 14.00 -0.17
N LYS A 143 8.58 14.37 1.01
CA LYS A 143 9.34 14.23 2.26
C LYS A 143 9.66 12.77 2.60
N ALA A 144 8.70 11.87 2.44
CA ALA A 144 8.93 10.44 2.63
C ALA A 144 9.95 9.89 1.62
N LEU A 145 9.90 10.37 0.37
CA LEU A 145 10.86 10.00 -0.65
C LEU A 145 12.28 10.48 -0.30
N ASP A 146 12.43 11.75 0.09
CA ASP A 146 13.73 12.32 0.49
C ASP A 146 14.36 11.54 1.65
N LEU A 147 13.57 11.18 2.67
CA LEU A 147 14.03 10.32 3.76
C LEU A 147 14.49 8.93 3.25
N ALA A 148 13.74 8.33 2.33
CA ALA A 148 14.07 7.01 1.78
C ALA A 148 15.26 7.04 0.81
N GLU A 149 15.46 8.12 0.06
CA GLU A 149 16.58 8.29 -0.87
C GLU A 149 17.90 8.52 -0.13
N ASN A 150 17.87 9.34 0.92
CA ASN A 150 19.05 9.70 1.72
C ASN A 150 19.41 8.69 2.82
N SER A 151 18.58 7.67 3.06
CA SER A 151 18.84 6.68 4.11
C SER A 151 19.94 5.66 3.76
N ALA A 152 20.79 5.38 4.75
CA ALA A 152 21.73 4.27 4.73
C ALA A 152 21.06 2.91 5.03
N GLU A 153 19.84 2.91 5.60
CA GLU A 153 19.08 1.70 5.92
C GLU A 153 18.40 1.11 4.68
N GLU A 154 18.68 -0.16 4.39
CA GLU A 154 18.04 -0.88 3.30
C GLU A 154 16.51 -0.96 3.49
N LYS A 155 16.02 -1.11 4.72
CA LYS A 155 14.59 -1.13 5.03
C LYS A 155 13.90 0.19 4.66
N ALA A 156 14.53 1.33 4.92
CA ALA A 156 14.02 2.64 4.52
C ALA A 156 14.00 2.78 3.00
N ARG A 157 15.09 2.39 2.32
CA ARG A 157 15.16 2.43 0.83
C ARG A 157 14.10 1.58 0.15
N LYS A 158 13.66 0.49 0.77
CA LYS A 158 12.61 -0.37 0.21
C LYS A 158 11.25 0.32 0.08
N TRP A 159 11.01 1.42 0.80
CA TRP A 159 9.79 2.21 0.66
C TRP A 159 9.69 2.95 -0.68
N ARG A 160 10.82 3.21 -1.36
CA ARG A 160 10.87 3.96 -2.63
C ARG A 160 9.85 3.45 -3.64
N GLY A 161 9.76 2.14 -3.85
CA GLY A 161 8.79 1.56 -4.79
C GLY A 161 7.34 1.95 -4.51
N SER A 162 6.91 1.94 -3.23
CA SER A 162 5.56 2.36 -2.85
C SER A 162 5.35 3.87 -2.93
N ILE A 163 6.38 4.66 -2.60
CA ILE A 163 6.32 6.12 -2.62
C ILE A 163 6.30 6.64 -4.06
N TYR A 164 7.11 6.07 -4.96
CA TYR A 164 7.06 6.36 -6.40
C TYR A 164 5.69 6.08 -6.98
N ASN A 165 5.08 4.93 -6.67
CA ASN A 165 3.72 4.64 -7.13
C ASN A 165 2.71 5.69 -6.63
N ASN A 166 2.79 6.08 -5.36
CA ASN A 166 1.88 7.08 -4.80
C ASN A 166 2.08 8.47 -5.40
N LEU A 167 3.33 8.88 -5.63
CA LEU A 167 3.65 10.12 -6.33
C LEU A 167 3.15 10.09 -7.78
N GLY A 168 3.30 8.96 -8.47
CA GLY A 168 2.74 8.75 -9.81
C GLY A 168 1.25 9.04 -9.85
N TRP A 169 0.47 8.41 -8.95
CA TRP A 169 -0.97 8.68 -8.86
C TRP A 169 -1.30 10.11 -8.44
N THR A 170 -0.53 10.68 -7.51
CA THR A 170 -0.72 12.07 -7.06
C THR A 170 -0.56 13.04 -8.25
N TYR A 171 0.47 12.86 -9.07
CA TYR A 171 0.69 13.68 -10.26
C TYR A 171 -0.33 13.38 -11.37
N PHE A 172 -0.71 12.10 -11.55
CA PHE A 172 -1.73 11.70 -12.52
C PHE A 172 -3.08 12.38 -12.25
N GLU A 173 -3.52 12.40 -10.99
CA GLU A 173 -4.76 13.06 -10.56
C GLU A 173 -4.71 14.58 -10.75
N GLN A 174 -3.51 15.17 -10.65
CA GLN A 174 -3.25 16.58 -10.95
C GLN A 174 -3.06 16.86 -12.45
N GLN A 175 -3.21 15.85 -13.31
CA GLN A 175 -3.00 15.92 -14.76
C GLN A 175 -1.57 16.33 -15.15
N GLN A 176 -0.61 16.14 -14.25
CA GLN A 176 0.82 16.32 -14.47
C GLN A 176 1.40 15.00 -15.00
N TYR A 177 1.12 14.69 -16.27
CA TYR A 177 1.35 13.36 -16.81
C TYR A 177 2.85 13.05 -17.01
N GLU A 178 3.67 14.05 -17.31
CA GLU A 178 5.12 13.90 -17.43
C GLU A 178 5.76 13.50 -16.09
N GLU A 179 5.43 14.19 -15.00
CA GLU A 179 5.90 13.86 -13.66
C GLU A 179 5.33 12.52 -13.19
N SER A 180 4.07 12.23 -13.51
CA SER A 180 3.44 10.93 -13.24
C SER A 180 4.20 9.79 -13.91
N LEU A 181 4.50 9.93 -15.20
CA LEU A 181 5.22 8.93 -15.99
C LEU A 181 6.60 8.66 -15.38
N LEU A 182 7.36 9.73 -15.09
CA LEU A 182 8.68 9.61 -14.45
C LEU A 182 8.62 8.83 -13.12
N MET A 183 7.61 9.08 -12.30
CA MET A 183 7.44 8.36 -11.03
C MET A 183 7.05 6.90 -11.24
N PHE A 184 6.15 6.60 -12.18
CA PHE A 184 5.79 5.21 -12.48
C PHE A 184 6.94 4.42 -13.12
N GLU A 185 7.77 5.04 -13.95
CA GLU A 185 8.99 4.41 -14.48
C GLU A 185 9.99 4.08 -13.37
N LYS A 186 10.22 5.01 -12.44
CA LYS A 186 11.03 4.73 -11.23
C LYS A 186 10.44 3.61 -10.38
N ALA A 187 9.11 3.55 -10.26
CA ALA A 187 8.44 2.44 -9.59
C ALA A 187 8.69 1.12 -10.32
N LEU A 188 8.56 1.08 -11.64
CA LEU A 188 8.81 -0.09 -12.47
C LEU A 188 10.25 -0.59 -12.34
N GLU A 189 11.23 0.30 -12.48
CA GLU A 189 12.65 -0.02 -12.33
C GLU A 189 12.92 -0.61 -10.94
N PHE A 190 12.36 0.00 -9.90
CA PHE A 190 12.49 -0.51 -8.54
C PHE A 190 11.94 -1.94 -8.40
N GLN A 191 10.75 -2.23 -8.95
CA GLN A 191 10.16 -3.57 -8.84
C GLN A 191 10.91 -4.62 -9.67
N GLN A 192 11.51 -4.23 -10.80
CA GLN A 192 12.42 -5.08 -11.57
C GLN A 192 13.65 -5.47 -10.76
N GLN A 193 14.26 -4.51 -10.04
CA GLN A 193 15.38 -4.79 -9.14
C GLN A 193 14.99 -5.72 -7.98
N GLN A 194 13.75 -5.60 -7.47
CA GLN A 194 13.25 -6.50 -6.42
C GLN A 194 12.78 -7.87 -6.94
N SER A 195 12.71 -8.08 -8.26
CA SER A 195 12.19 -9.30 -8.89
C SER A 195 10.78 -9.69 -8.39
N ASP A 196 9.86 -8.72 -8.26
CA ASP A 196 8.45 -8.97 -7.90
C ASP A 196 7.56 -8.90 -9.17
N PRO A 197 7.22 -10.05 -9.82
CA PRO A 197 6.51 -10.04 -11.09
C PRO A 197 5.12 -9.41 -11.00
N SER A 198 4.44 -9.57 -9.86
CA SER A 198 3.10 -9.01 -9.68
C SER A 198 3.16 -7.49 -9.62
N ARG A 199 4.13 -6.92 -8.89
CA ARG A 199 4.32 -5.46 -8.83
C ARG A 199 4.87 -4.88 -10.12
N ILE A 200 5.71 -5.62 -10.85
CA ILE A 200 6.19 -5.22 -12.19
C ILE A 200 5.01 -5.04 -13.15
N MET A 201 4.07 -6.00 -13.19
CA MET A 201 2.88 -5.91 -14.04
C MET A 201 2.00 -4.70 -13.69
N ILE A 202 1.81 -4.42 -12.39
CA ILE A 202 1.06 -3.23 -11.94
C ILE A 202 1.77 -1.95 -12.37
N ALA A 203 3.09 -1.84 -12.18
CA ALA A 203 3.84 -0.65 -12.57
C ALA A 203 3.82 -0.41 -14.09
N LYS A 204 3.97 -1.47 -14.90
CA LYS A 204 3.79 -1.41 -16.36
C LYS A 204 2.39 -0.90 -16.74
N TRP A 205 1.35 -1.34 -16.04
CA TRP A 205 -0.02 -0.89 -16.30
C TRP A 205 -0.17 0.62 -16.04
N CYS A 206 0.42 1.13 -14.94
CA CYS A 206 0.42 2.57 -14.64
C CYS A 206 1.16 3.39 -15.70
N VAL A 207 2.32 2.90 -16.18
CA VAL A 207 3.09 3.53 -17.27
C VAL A 207 2.23 3.60 -18.54
N ALA A 208 1.66 2.47 -18.97
CA ALA A 208 0.85 2.40 -20.18
C ALA A 208 -0.40 3.30 -20.11
N LYS A 209 -1.09 3.31 -18.97
CA LYS A 209 -2.22 4.23 -18.73
C LYS A 209 -1.79 5.70 -18.87
N THR A 210 -0.62 6.06 -18.32
CA THR A 210 -0.10 7.43 -18.38
C THR A 210 0.28 7.81 -19.82
N LEU A 211 0.91 6.91 -20.57
CA LEU A 211 1.21 7.11 -21.99
C LEU A 211 -0.04 7.39 -22.82
N ARG A 212 -1.14 6.67 -22.57
CA ARG A 212 -2.44 6.95 -23.22
C ARG A 212 -2.93 8.37 -22.93
N MET A 213 -2.78 8.85 -21.69
CA MET A 213 -3.17 10.22 -21.33
C MET A 213 -2.28 11.29 -21.96
N MET A 214 -1.09 10.92 -22.44
CA MET A 214 -0.13 11.77 -23.14
C MET A 214 -0.21 11.60 -24.67
N ASP A 215 -1.30 11.05 -25.19
CA ASP A 215 -1.53 10.77 -26.62
C ASP A 215 -0.55 9.74 -27.26
N HIS A 216 0.29 9.07 -26.47
CA HIS A 216 1.13 7.95 -26.91
C HIS A 216 0.35 6.63 -26.92
N THR A 217 -0.82 6.65 -27.59
CA THR A 217 -1.83 5.59 -27.49
C THR A 217 -1.38 4.25 -28.11
N GLU A 218 -0.62 4.28 -29.20
CA GLU A 218 -0.11 3.06 -29.84
C GLU A 218 0.85 2.28 -28.92
N GLU A 219 1.78 3.00 -28.30
CA GLU A 219 2.73 2.43 -27.33
C GLU A 219 2.00 1.92 -26.08
N ALA A 220 1.04 2.69 -25.56
CA ALA A 220 0.18 2.26 -24.46
C ALA A 220 -0.55 0.95 -24.79
N LEU A 221 -1.13 0.84 -25.98
CA LEU A 221 -1.85 -0.37 -26.42
C LEU A 221 -0.92 -1.57 -26.55
N GLU A 222 0.30 -1.41 -27.07
CA GLU A 222 1.30 -2.47 -27.14
C GLU A 222 1.67 -2.98 -25.74
N MET A 223 1.94 -2.07 -24.80
CA MET A 223 2.23 -2.43 -23.41
C MET A 223 1.05 -3.15 -22.73
N GLN A 224 -0.19 -2.71 -22.98
CA GLN A 224 -1.37 -3.38 -22.42
C GLN A 224 -1.59 -4.78 -23.02
N ARG A 225 -1.26 -5.01 -24.29
CA ARG A 225 -1.30 -6.34 -24.92
C ARG A 225 -0.23 -7.27 -24.36
N ASP A 226 1.00 -6.79 -24.16
CA ASP A 226 2.06 -7.55 -23.46
C ASP A 226 1.61 -7.95 -22.04
N LEU A 227 0.99 -7.02 -21.30
CA LEU A 227 0.41 -7.33 -19.99
C LEU A 227 -0.70 -8.37 -20.07
N TYR A 228 -1.60 -8.27 -21.04
CA TYR A 228 -2.65 -9.25 -21.27
C TYR A 228 -2.06 -10.66 -21.45
N GLU A 229 -1.04 -10.81 -22.28
CA GLU A 229 -0.35 -12.09 -22.51
C GLU A 229 0.33 -12.62 -21.24
N GLN A 230 0.98 -11.76 -20.46
CA GLN A 230 1.59 -12.13 -19.17
C GLN A 230 0.55 -12.62 -18.15
N TYR A 231 -0.58 -11.93 -18.02
CA TYR A 231 -1.66 -12.37 -17.14
C TYR A 231 -2.22 -13.73 -17.59
N GLN A 232 -2.45 -13.93 -18.88
CA GLN A 232 -2.93 -15.20 -19.42
C GLN A 232 -1.93 -16.34 -19.19
N ALA A 233 -0.63 -16.11 -19.43
CA ALA A 233 0.43 -17.09 -19.15
C ALA A 233 0.50 -17.46 -17.66
N ALA A 234 0.16 -16.54 -16.76
CA ALA A 234 0.05 -16.78 -15.33
C ALA A 234 -1.27 -17.42 -14.89
N GLY A 235 -2.19 -17.72 -15.83
CA GLY A 235 -3.53 -18.25 -15.54
C GLY A 235 -4.41 -17.26 -14.78
N LYS A 236 -4.16 -15.96 -14.91
CA LYS A 236 -4.86 -14.86 -14.23
C LYS A 236 -5.59 -13.98 -15.25
N ARG A 237 -6.56 -13.22 -14.76
CA ARG A 237 -7.26 -12.17 -15.51
C ARG A 237 -7.08 -10.83 -14.83
N SER A 238 -7.11 -9.76 -15.60
CA SER A 238 -7.03 -8.39 -15.08
C SER A 238 -8.01 -7.50 -15.81
N GLY A 239 -9.15 -7.22 -15.17
CA GLY A 239 -10.15 -6.30 -15.71
C GLY A 239 -9.61 -4.90 -15.95
N TYR A 240 -8.60 -4.46 -15.17
CA TYR A 240 -7.91 -3.18 -15.36
C TYR A 240 -7.11 -3.13 -16.68
N VAL A 241 -6.49 -4.25 -17.08
CA VAL A 241 -5.80 -4.34 -18.38
C VAL A 241 -6.83 -4.33 -19.52
N TYR A 242 -7.94 -5.06 -19.36
CA TYR A 242 -9.01 -5.11 -20.37
C TYR A 242 -9.62 -3.73 -20.61
N GLU A 243 -9.87 -2.98 -19.52
CA GLU A 243 -10.36 -1.60 -19.59
C GLU A 243 -9.39 -0.70 -20.35
N GLU A 244 -8.09 -0.71 -20.02
CA GLU A 244 -7.14 0.17 -20.72
C GLU A 244 -6.93 -0.22 -22.20
N ILE A 245 -7.01 -1.51 -22.56
CA ILE A 245 -7.04 -1.91 -23.98
C ILE A 245 -8.25 -1.28 -24.69
N ALA A 246 -9.43 -1.34 -24.06
CA ALA A 246 -10.65 -0.77 -24.61
C ALA A 246 -10.56 0.76 -24.75
N GLU A 247 -10.00 1.45 -23.75
CA GLU A 247 -9.77 2.90 -23.80
C GLU A 247 -8.80 3.29 -24.92
N CYS A 248 -7.67 2.58 -25.07
CA CYS A 248 -6.74 2.81 -26.18
C CYS A 248 -7.43 2.63 -27.55
N MET A 249 -8.16 1.54 -27.74
CA MET A 249 -8.89 1.26 -28.97
C MET A 249 -9.94 2.33 -29.27
N THR A 250 -10.62 2.84 -28.25
CA THR A 250 -11.60 3.92 -28.40
C THR A 250 -10.95 5.20 -28.90
N VAL A 251 -9.81 5.60 -28.32
CA VAL A 251 -9.03 6.77 -28.78
C VAL A 251 -8.57 6.60 -30.24
N MET A 252 -8.24 5.37 -30.65
CA MET A 252 -7.84 5.03 -32.02
C MET A 252 -9.01 4.87 -33.01
N GLY A 253 -10.27 5.08 -32.58
CA GLY A 253 -11.45 4.93 -33.43
C GLY A 253 -11.85 3.48 -33.73
N GLN A 254 -11.33 2.50 -32.98
CA GLN A 254 -11.60 1.07 -33.12
C GLN A 254 -12.78 0.62 -32.22
N GLU A 255 -13.90 1.33 -32.29
CA GLU A 255 -15.03 1.18 -31.34
C GLU A 255 -15.62 -0.25 -31.29
N GLN A 256 -15.66 -0.94 -32.43
CA GLN A 256 -16.21 -2.30 -32.50
C GLN A 256 -15.34 -3.32 -31.75
N GLU A 257 -14.02 -3.16 -31.81
CA GLU A 257 -13.08 -4.00 -31.05
C GLU A 257 -13.10 -3.62 -29.57
N ALA A 258 -13.13 -2.32 -29.27
CA ALA A 258 -13.20 -1.81 -27.89
C ALA A 258 -14.41 -2.35 -27.12
N GLN A 259 -15.56 -2.49 -27.78
CA GLN A 259 -16.80 -3.00 -27.16
C GLN A 259 -16.58 -4.36 -26.48
N GLY A 260 -15.89 -5.30 -27.14
CA GLY A 260 -15.63 -6.62 -26.57
C GLY A 260 -14.74 -6.56 -25.33
N TRP A 261 -13.77 -5.65 -25.32
CA TRP A 261 -12.87 -5.43 -24.19
C TRP A 261 -13.56 -4.74 -23.02
N PHE A 262 -14.46 -3.77 -23.26
CA PHE A 262 -15.28 -3.19 -22.20
C PHE A 262 -16.20 -4.22 -21.54
N ALA A 263 -16.77 -5.14 -22.33
CA ALA A 263 -17.57 -6.22 -21.78
C ALA A 263 -16.74 -7.16 -20.88
N ALA A 264 -15.55 -7.56 -21.33
CA ALA A 264 -14.64 -8.37 -20.53
C ALA A 264 -14.16 -7.63 -19.26
N ALA A 265 -13.89 -6.33 -19.36
CA ALA A 265 -13.50 -5.50 -18.22
C ALA A 265 -14.61 -5.44 -17.17
N TYR A 266 -15.86 -5.20 -17.58
CA TYR A 266 -17.01 -5.24 -16.67
C TYR A 266 -17.16 -6.59 -15.97
N GLU A 267 -17.05 -7.70 -16.72
CA GLU A 267 -17.21 -9.04 -16.15
C GLU A 267 -16.20 -9.33 -15.05
N GLU A 268 -14.95 -8.89 -15.20
CA GLU A 268 -13.91 -9.09 -14.18
C GLU A 268 -13.97 -8.05 -13.05
N LEU A 269 -14.15 -6.76 -13.38
CA LEU A 269 -14.14 -5.67 -12.39
C LEU A 269 -15.40 -5.66 -11.50
N SER A 270 -16.55 -6.10 -12.00
CA SER A 270 -17.77 -6.23 -11.19
C SER A 270 -17.67 -7.28 -10.06
N LYS A 271 -16.69 -8.19 -10.16
CA LYS A 271 -16.38 -9.20 -9.13
C LYS A 271 -15.45 -8.65 -8.03
N ASP A 272 -14.82 -7.48 -8.23
CA ASP A 272 -13.85 -6.90 -7.31
C ASP A 272 -14.55 -6.12 -6.18
N PRO A 273 -14.51 -6.58 -4.91
CA PRO A 273 -15.18 -5.90 -3.80
C PRO A 273 -14.66 -4.48 -3.54
N ARG A 274 -13.46 -4.15 -4.02
CA ARG A 274 -12.87 -2.81 -3.89
C ARG A 274 -13.59 -1.77 -4.75
N LEU A 275 -14.18 -2.21 -5.86
CA LEU A 275 -14.93 -1.37 -6.79
C LEU A 275 -16.42 -1.31 -6.47
N ALA A 276 -16.86 -1.87 -5.35
CA ALA A 276 -18.28 -1.87 -4.95
C ALA A 276 -18.87 -0.46 -4.81
N ASN A 277 -18.04 0.56 -4.55
CA ASN A 277 -18.45 1.96 -4.48
C ASN A 277 -18.22 2.74 -5.78
N GLU A 278 -17.60 2.14 -6.81
CA GLU A 278 -17.34 2.76 -8.12
C GLU A 278 -18.44 2.40 -9.13
N GLN A 279 -19.70 2.54 -8.73
CA GLN A 279 -20.84 2.10 -9.54
C GLN A 279 -20.91 2.85 -10.88
N ASP A 280 -20.52 4.12 -10.91
CA ASP A 280 -20.50 4.92 -12.15
C ASP A 280 -19.50 4.37 -13.17
N ARG A 281 -18.31 3.95 -12.72
CA ARG A 281 -17.30 3.31 -13.58
C ARG A 281 -17.83 1.98 -14.10
N LEU A 282 -18.38 1.13 -13.23
CA LEU A 282 -18.93 -0.17 -13.63
C LEU A 282 -20.11 -0.01 -14.61
N ASN A 283 -21.00 0.96 -14.38
CA ASN A 283 -22.09 1.27 -15.29
C ASN A 283 -21.59 1.72 -16.67
N ARG A 284 -20.57 2.58 -16.71
CA ARG A 284 -19.94 3.00 -17.97
C ARG A 284 -19.34 1.82 -18.73
N LEU A 285 -18.62 0.92 -18.05
CA LEU A 285 -18.07 -0.29 -18.68
C LEU A 285 -19.18 -1.20 -19.23
N LYS A 286 -20.28 -1.35 -18.48
CA LYS A 286 -21.45 -2.13 -18.90
C LYS A 286 -22.10 -1.56 -20.17
N GLU A 287 -22.30 -0.25 -20.19
CA GLU A 287 -22.91 0.48 -21.32
C GLU A 287 -22.02 0.39 -22.56
N LEU A 288 -20.73 0.69 -22.43
CA LEU A 288 -19.77 0.61 -23.53
C LEU A 288 -19.56 -0.83 -24.02
N GLY A 289 -19.68 -1.82 -23.14
CA GLY A 289 -19.64 -3.24 -23.49
C GLY A 289 -20.93 -3.78 -24.12
N LYS A 290 -22.03 -3.00 -24.09
CA LYS A 290 -23.39 -3.43 -24.45
C LYS A 290 -23.80 -4.75 -23.79
N ILE A 291 -23.52 -4.87 -22.49
CA ILE A 291 -23.96 -6.02 -21.70
C ILE A 291 -25.41 -5.79 -21.28
N ASP A 292 -26.31 -6.64 -21.78
CA ASP A 292 -27.73 -6.58 -21.44
C ASP A 292 -27.97 -6.72 -19.92
N SER A 293 -29.05 -6.10 -19.45
CA SER A 293 -29.47 -6.08 -18.04
C SER A 293 -30.03 -7.42 -17.55
#